data_AF-A0A7J4NPY0-F1
#
_entry.id   AF-A0A7J4NPY0-F1
#
_cell.length_a   1.000
_cell.length_b   1.000
_cell.length_c   1.000
_cell.angle_alpha   90.00
_cell.angle_beta   90.00
_cell.angle_gamma   90.00
#
_symmetry.space_group_name_H-M   'P 1'
#
loop_
_entity.id
_entity.type
_entity.pdbx_description
1 polymer ?
#
loop_
_entity_poly.entity_id
_entity_poly.type
_entity_poly.pdbx_seq_one_letter_code
_entity_poly.pdbx_strand_id
1 'polypeptide(L)'
;MAEPTVWIETRIGAHEDPAKIMECIHILFPDFHPDSEFEVGDYPRSQPWVTIQGPANDLSSFLQKLRDQRILDTAMDAMSMDITDKSSMFRISRQAALAGKVGFVLEGDSSLGGDLRILLEHDDIRYWIETATDHPGRRNVPRRIGDEQGMEMDGSPREWDEERSQSRD
;
A
#
# COMPACT_ATOMS: atom_id res chain seq x y z
N MET A 1 10.90 16.18 -7.02
CA MET A 1 11.49 14.86 -6.72
C MET A 1 11.18 13.95 -7.89
N ALA A 2 12.05 13.01 -8.26
CA ALA A 2 11.62 11.98 -9.21
C ALA A 2 10.57 11.09 -8.53
N GLU A 3 9.63 10.56 -9.31
CA GLU A 3 8.69 9.56 -8.80
C GLU A 3 9.37 8.17 -8.79
N PRO A 4 9.02 7.29 -7.84
CA PRO A 4 9.50 5.91 -7.84
C PRO A 4 8.94 5.13 -9.03
N THR A 5 9.69 4.13 -9.48
CA THR A 5 9.13 3.09 -10.34
C THR A 5 8.17 2.24 -9.50
N VAL A 6 7.00 1.91 -10.02
CA VAL A 6 6.01 1.07 -9.34
C VAL A 6 5.90 -0.28 -10.06
N TRP A 7 5.98 -1.36 -9.31
CA TRP A 7 5.66 -2.70 -9.78
C TRP A 7 4.52 -3.28 -8.95
N ILE A 8 3.54 -3.87 -9.64
CA ILE A 8 2.37 -4.46 -9.02
C ILE A 8 2.34 -5.94 -9.35
N GLU A 9 2.12 -6.79 -8.35
CA GLU A 9 1.91 -8.22 -8.51
C GLU A 9 0.63 -8.64 -7.77
N THR A 10 -0.14 -9.54 -8.38
CA THR A 10 -1.23 -10.25 -7.67
C THR A 10 -1.49 -11.63 -8.28
N ARG A 11 -2.26 -12.46 -7.57
CA ARG A 11 -2.63 -13.81 -8.01
C ARG A 11 -4.14 -13.89 -8.21
N ILE A 12 -4.56 -14.41 -9.34
CA ILE A 12 -5.96 -14.67 -9.69
C ILE A 12 -6.25 -16.15 -9.43
N GLY A 13 -7.17 -16.41 -8.51
CA GLY A 13 -7.65 -17.76 -8.23
C GLY A 13 -8.57 -18.30 -9.33
N ALA A 14 -8.63 -19.62 -9.47
CA ALA A 14 -9.54 -20.31 -10.39
C ALA A 14 -11.03 -19.94 -10.20
N HIS A 15 -11.39 -19.48 -8.99
CA HIS A 15 -12.74 -19.09 -8.58
C HIS A 15 -12.99 -17.58 -8.69
N GLU A 16 -11.98 -16.79 -9.08
CA GLU A 16 -12.06 -15.33 -9.13
C GLU A 16 -12.35 -14.85 -10.55
N ASP A 17 -13.02 -13.70 -10.66
CA ASP A 17 -13.25 -13.02 -11.93
C ASP A 17 -12.06 -12.09 -12.25
N PRO A 18 -11.28 -12.34 -13.30
CA PRO A 18 -10.14 -11.51 -13.67
C PRO A 18 -10.52 -10.08 -14.00
N ALA A 19 -11.71 -9.87 -14.58
CA ALA A 19 -12.17 -8.51 -14.89
C ALA A 19 -12.31 -7.69 -13.60
N LYS A 20 -12.78 -8.33 -12.51
CA LYS A 20 -12.87 -7.70 -11.19
C LYS A 20 -11.50 -7.46 -10.55
N ILE A 21 -10.54 -8.35 -10.77
CA ILE A 21 -9.16 -8.13 -10.28
C ILE A 21 -8.51 -6.96 -11.04
N MET A 22 -8.68 -6.88 -12.36
CA MET A 22 -8.20 -5.75 -13.15
C MET A 22 -8.89 -4.44 -12.78
N GLU A 23 -10.22 -4.44 -12.58
CA GLU A 23 -10.98 -3.28 -12.08
C GLU A 23 -10.42 -2.79 -10.74
N CYS A 24 -10.17 -3.71 -9.80
CA CYS A 24 -9.55 -3.42 -8.52
C CYS A 24 -8.19 -2.72 -8.66
N ILE A 25 -7.30 -3.21 -9.53
CA ILE A 25 -5.98 -2.59 -9.76
C ILE A 25 -6.17 -1.19 -10.35
N HIS A 26 -6.99 -1.05 -11.39
CA HIS A 26 -7.18 0.22 -12.11
C HIS A 26 -7.86 1.33 -11.30
N ILE A 27 -8.62 0.99 -10.25
CA ILE A 27 -9.14 1.99 -9.31
C ILE A 27 -8.01 2.77 -8.62
N LEU A 28 -6.91 2.09 -8.28
CA LEU A 28 -5.78 2.69 -7.58
C LEU A 28 -4.61 3.06 -8.51
N PHE A 29 -4.44 2.32 -9.60
CA PHE A 29 -3.36 2.46 -10.58
C PHE A 29 -3.94 2.41 -12.00
N PRO A 30 -4.54 3.51 -12.49
CA PRO A 30 -5.29 3.52 -13.74
C PRO A 30 -4.47 3.15 -14.98
N ASP A 31 -3.15 3.39 -14.94
CA ASP A 31 -2.22 3.16 -16.05
C ASP A 31 -1.48 1.81 -15.98
N PHE A 32 -1.82 0.96 -15.00
CA PHE A 32 -1.22 -0.37 -14.89
C PHE A 32 -1.49 -1.21 -16.13
N HIS A 33 -0.45 -1.88 -16.64
CA HIS A 33 -0.59 -2.88 -17.68
C HIS A 33 0.22 -4.13 -17.32
N PRO A 34 -0.38 -5.33 -17.39
CA PRO A 34 0.36 -6.55 -17.12
C PRO A 34 1.41 -6.79 -18.22
N ASP A 35 2.60 -7.25 -17.82
CA ASP A 35 3.72 -7.52 -18.72
C ASP A 35 3.43 -8.61 -19.74
N SER A 36 2.51 -9.50 -19.38
CA SER A 36 2.18 -10.68 -20.16
C SER A 36 0.67 -10.76 -20.32
N GLU A 37 0.26 -11.11 -21.55
CA GLU A 37 -1.10 -11.55 -21.78
C GLU A 37 -1.37 -12.76 -20.89
N PHE A 38 -2.50 -12.73 -20.20
CA PHE A 38 -2.95 -13.83 -19.37
C PHE A 38 -4.27 -14.31 -19.97
N GLU A 39 -4.27 -15.52 -20.51
CA GLU A 39 -5.50 -16.13 -20.97
C GLU A 39 -6.26 -16.64 -19.77
N VAL A 40 -7.48 -16.14 -19.62
CA VAL A 40 -8.37 -16.68 -18.61
C VAL A 40 -9.51 -17.43 -19.28
N GLY A 41 -9.35 -18.75 -19.32
CA GLY A 41 -10.36 -19.65 -19.86
C GLY A 41 -11.67 -19.66 -19.07
N ASP A 42 -12.68 -20.30 -19.67
CA ASP A 42 -13.99 -20.50 -19.07
C ASP A 42 -13.93 -21.32 -17.77
N TYR A 43 -14.94 -21.13 -16.93
CA TYR A 43 -15.09 -21.96 -15.74
C TYR A 43 -15.58 -23.36 -16.10
N PRO A 44 -15.11 -24.42 -15.41
CA PRO A 44 -14.13 -24.41 -14.33
C PRO A 44 -12.68 -24.36 -14.86
N ARG A 45 -11.82 -23.57 -14.19
CA ARG A 45 -10.41 -23.44 -14.57
C ARG A 45 -9.55 -24.55 -13.95
N SER A 46 -8.68 -25.14 -14.77
CA SER A 46 -7.75 -26.20 -14.35
C SER A 46 -6.55 -25.66 -13.57
N GLN A 47 -6.09 -24.45 -13.90
CA GLN A 47 -5.02 -23.79 -13.15
C GLN A 47 -5.59 -23.15 -11.89
N PRO A 48 -5.12 -23.55 -10.68
CA PRO A 48 -5.70 -23.06 -9.43
C PRO A 48 -5.39 -21.58 -9.20
N TRP A 49 -4.26 -21.09 -9.72
CA TRP A 49 -3.79 -19.72 -9.58
C TRP A 49 -3.01 -19.28 -10.82
N VAL A 50 -3.21 -18.04 -11.24
CA VAL A 50 -2.42 -17.35 -12.27
C VAL A 50 -1.84 -16.09 -11.65
N THR A 51 -0.54 -15.82 -11.80
CA THR A 51 0.06 -14.56 -11.36
C THR A 51 0.01 -13.55 -12.49
N ILE A 52 -0.41 -12.33 -12.18
CA ILE A 52 -0.26 -11.16 -13.06
C ILE A 52 0.67 -10.16 -12.38
N GLN A 53 1.51 -9.53 -13.18
CA GLN A 53 2.42 -8.49 -12.72
C GLN A 53 2.73 -7.50 -13.83
N GLY A 54 3.20 -6.32 -13.45
CA GLY A 54 3.67 -5.31 -14.39
C GLY A 54 3.84 -3.94 -13.74
N PRO A 55 4.28 -2.95 -14.52
CA PRO A 55 4.52 -1.61 -14.02
C PRO A 55 3.24 -0.78 -13.92
N ALA A 56 3.29 0.22 -13.05
CA ALA A 56 2.46 1.42 -13.10
C ALA A 56 3.38 2.65 -12.99
N ASN A 57 2.96 3.78 -13.56
CA ASN A 57 3.73 5.01 -13.56
C ASN A 57 2.99 6.14 -12.83
N ASP A 58 1.67 6.04 -12.65
CA ASP A 58 0.88 7.06 -11.96
C ASP A 58 0.45 6.63 -10.54
N LEU A 59 1.07 7.26 -9.54
CA LEU A 59 0.71 7.11 -8.12
C LEU A 59 -0.35 8.10 -7.64
N SER A 60 -0.81 9.02 -8.49
CA SER A 60 -1.67 10.13 -8.08
C SER A 60 -3.00 9.65 -7.51
N SER A 61 -3.63 8.66 -8.15
CA SER A 61 -4.90 8.09 -7.66
C SER A 61 -4.71 7.44 -6.29
N PHE A 62 -3.72 6.57 -6.14
CA PHE A 62 -3.36 5.93 -4.88
C PHE A 62 -3.11 6.95 -3.76
N LEU A 63 -2.22 7.93 -3.98
CA LEU A 63 -1.88 8.97 -3.00
C LEU A 63 -3.10 9.83 -2.64
N GLN A 64 -3.97 10.14 -3.62
CA GLN A 64 -5.20 10.87 -3.36
C GLN A 64 -6.15 10.09 -2.45
N LYS A 65 -6.28 8.76 -2.64
CA LYS A 65 -7.08 7.92 -1.75
C LYS A 65 -6.56 7.92 -0.32
N LEU A 66 -5.24 7.88 -0.12
CA LEU A 66 -4.64 7.98 1.23
C LEU A 66 -5.01 9.30 1.93
N ARG A 67 -4.97 10.42 1.19
CA ARG A 67 -5.35 11.76 1.69
C ARG A 67 -6.83 11.82 2.03
N ASP A 68 -7.69 11.37 1.11
CA ASP A 68 -9.15 11.40 1.28
C ASP A 68 -9.59 10.55 2.48
N GLN A 69 -8.92 9.42 2.69
CA GLN A 69 -9.14 8.53 3.84
C GLN A 69 -8.49 9.02 5.14
N ARG A 70 -7.62 10.03 5.08
CA ARG A 70 -6.83 10.54 6.22
C ARG A 70 -5.98 9.47 6.90
N ILE A 71 -5.36 8.59 6.11
CA ILE A 71 -4.52 7.49 6.61
C ILE A 71 -3.04 7.65 6.22
N LEU A 72 -2.56 8.88 6.03
CA LEU A 72 -1.19 9.14 5.59
C LEU A 72 -0.13 8.68 6.60
N ASP A 73 -0.42 8.76 7.90
CA ASP A 73 0.47 8.23 8.94
C ASP A 73 0.55 6.71 8.88
N THR A 74 -0.59 6.02 8.81
CA THR A 74 -0.65 4.57 8.59
C THR A 74 0.04 4.16 7.29
N ALA A 75 -0.10 4.96 6.23
CA ALA A 75 0.57 4.70 4.97
C ALA A 75 2.09 4.84 5.10
N MET A 76 2.56 5.88 5.80
CA MET A 76 3.99 6.03 6.07
C MET A 76 4.53 4.80 6.78
N ASP A 77 3.84 4.35 7.83
CA ASP A 77 4.26 3.20 8.63
C ASP A 77 4.26 1.93 7.77
N ALA A 78 3.14 1.60 7.13
CA ALA A 78 2.98 0.37 6.34
C ALA A 78 3.94 0.32 5.13
N MET A 79 4.15 1.43 4.42
CA MET A 79 5.10 1.49 3.30
C MET A 79 6.56 1.45 3.78
N SER A 80 6.82 1.70 5.07
CA SER A 80 8.18 1.67 5.63
C SER A 80 8.53 0.36 6.35
N MET A 81 7.58 -0.56 6.54
CA MET A 81 7.81 -1.83 7.26
C MET A 81 8.84 -2.72 6.55
N ASP A 82 8.73 -2.88 5.23
CA ASP A 82 9.70 -3.62 4.40
C ASP A 82 10.41 -2.64 3.46
N ILE A 83 11.25 -1.78 4.05
CA ILE A 83 12.00 -0.73 3.36
C ILE A 83 13.51 -1.01 3.38
N THR A 84 14.13 -0.85 2.22
CA THR A 84 15.59 -0.85 2.05
C THR A 84 16.08 0.57 1.78
N ASP A 85 17.34 0.72 1.36
CA ASP A 85 17.84 2.04 0.96
C ASP A 85 17.23 2.54 -0.35
N LYS A 86 16.77 1.64 -1.23
CA LYS A 86 16.30 1.97 -2.58
C LYS A 86 14.94 1.42 -2.96
N SER A 87 14.31 0.67 -2.07
CA SER A 87 13.02 0.05 -2.34
C SER A 87 12.13 -0.01 -1.11
N SER A 88 10.82 -0.07 -1.36
CA SER A 88 9.78 -0.29 -0.36
C SER A 88 8.81 -1.32 -0.92
N MET A 89 8.42 -2.29 -0.10
CA MET A 89 7.44 -3.29 -0.44
C MET A 89 6.29 -3.25 0.55
N PHE A 90 5.06 -3.28 0.04
CA PHE A 90 3.87 -3.37 0.90
C PHE A 90 2.72 -4.08 0.17
N ARG A 91 1.69 -4.45 0.93
CA ARG A 91 0.52 -5.14 0.41
C ARG A 91 -0.74 -4.34 0.69
N ILE A 92 -1.67 -4.35 -0.25
CA ILE A 92 -2.98 -3.71 -0.10
C ILE A 92 -4.11 -4.67 -0.46
N SER A 93 -5.22 -4.60 0.26
CA SER A 93 -6.37 -5.48 0.09
C SER A 93 -7.08 -5.22 -1.25
N ARG A 94 -7.33 -6.29 -2.03
CA ARG A 94 -8.12 -6.18 -3.26
C ARG A 94 -9.57 -5.80 -3.00
N GLN A 95 -10.15 -6.25 -1.89
CA GLN A 95 -11.52 -5.91 -1.52
C GLN A 95 -11.66 -4.43 -1.15
N ALA A 96 -10.68 -3.88 -0.43
CA ALA A 96 -10.65 -2.45 -0.16
C ALA A 96 -10.51 -1.64 -1.46
N ALA A 97 -9.59 -2.04 -2.33
CA ALA A 97 -9.35 -1.40 -3.62
C ALA A 97 -10.59 -1.42 -4.52
N LEU A 98 -11.29 -2.56 -4.62
CA LEU A 98 -12.56 -2.67 -5.36
C LEU A 98 -13.64 -1.75 -4.80
N ALA A 99 -13.62 -1.45 -3.49
CA ALA A 99 -14.50 -0.49 -2.84
C ALA A 99 -14.01 0.97 -2.96
N GLY A 100 -12.97 1.25 -3.76
CA GLY A 100 -12.43 2.59 -3.94
C GLY A 100 -11.52 3.07 -2.82
N LYS A 101 -11.01 2.16 -1.97
CA LYS A 101 -10.23 2.47 -0.77
C LYS A 101 -8.87 1.79 -0.77
N VAL A 102 -7.94 2.33 0.01
CA VAL A 102 -6.68 1.66 0.37
C VAL A 102 -6.82 1.04 1.75
N GLY A 103 -6.56 -0.25 1.86
CA GLY A 103 -6.39 -0.96 3.14
C GLY A 103 -5.10 -1.75 3.10
N PHE A 104 -4.13 -1.38 3.92
CA PHE A 104 -2.85 -2.09 4.01
C PHE A 104 -3.05 -3.47 4.64
N VAL A 105 -2.35 -4.47 4.11
CA VAL A 105 -2.30 -5.83 4.65
C VAL A 105 -0.94 -6.01 5.28
N LEU A 106 -0.91 -6.17 6.61
CA LEU A 106 0.33 -6.26 7.37
C LEU A 106 0.95 -7.66 7.25
N GLU A 107 2.19 -7.77 7.69
CA GLU A 107 2.87 -9.05 7.72
C GLU A 107 2.19 -10.00 8.72
N GLY A 108 2.06 -11.27 8.35
CA GLY A 108 1.31 -12.26 9.15
C GLY A 108 -0.21 -12.25 8.92
N ASP A 109 -0.75 -11.18 8.33
CA ASP A 109 -2.17 -11.09 7.99
C ASP A 109 -2.48 -11.66 6.59
N SER A 110 -3.72 -12.12 6.45
CA SER A 110 -4.29 -12.52 5.18
C SER A 110 -5.53 -11.68 4.88
N SER A 111 -5.65 -11.23 3.63
CA SER A 111 -6.83 -10.49 3.20
C SER A 111 -7.81 -11.44 2.51
N LEU A 112 -9.10 -11.30 2.87
CA LEU A 112 -10.16 -12.00 2.15
C LEU A 112 -10.12 -11.56 0.68
N GLY A 113 -10.11 -12.54 -0.23
CA GLY A 113 -10.02 -12.26 -1.66
C GLY A 113 -8.67 -11.68 -2.09
N GLY A 114 -7.60 -11.89 -1.33
CA GLY A 114 -6.20 -11.60 -1.72
C GLY A 114 -5.82 -10.11 -1.78
N ASP A 115 -4.55 -9.88 -2.07
CA ASP A 115 -3.90 -8.57 -2.04
C ASP A 115 -3.18 -8.24 -3.36
N LEU A 116 -2.88 -6.95 -3.51
CA LEU A 116 -1.90 -6.44 -4.46
C LEU A 116 -0.60 -6.22 -3.71
N ARG A 117 0.48 -6.81 -4.20
CA ARG A 117 1.84 -6.57 -3.74
C ARG A 117 2.42 -5.43 -4.55
N ILE A 118 2.86 -4.37 -3.88
CA ILE A 118 3.37 -3.14 -4.48
C ILE A 118 4.84 -2.99 -4.11
N LEU A 119 5.70 -2.94 -5.12
CA LEU A 119 7.10 -2.57 -4.99
C LEU A 119 7.29 -1.15 -5.52
N LEU A 120 7.88 -0.30 -4.69
CA LEU A 120 8.37 1.01 -5.09
C LEU A 120 9.89 0.98 -5.13
N GLU A 121 10.49 1.52 -6.20
CA GLU A 121 11.95 1.66 -6.32
C GLU A 121 12.32 3.12 -6.59
N HIS A 122 13.22 3.68 -5.77
CA HIS A 122 13.72 5.05 -5.88
C HIS A 122 15.05 5.19 -5.14
N ASP A 123 15.98 6.01 -5.65
CA ASP A 123 17.31 6.17 -5.04
C ASP A 123 17.28 6.70 -3.60
N ASP A 124 16.23 7.43 -3.24
CA ASP A 124 15.94 7.87 -1.87
C ASP A 124 14.48 7.61 -1.54
N ILE A 125 14.14 6.33 -1.37
CA ILE A 125 12.75 5.89 -1.16
C ILE A 125 12.19 6.39 0.18
N ARG A 126 13.04 6.48 1.21
CA ARG A 126 12.65 6.97 2.54
C ARG A 126 12.18 8.42 2.48
N TYR A 127 12.99 9.30 1.89
CA TYR A 127 12.63 10.71 1.76
C TYR A 127 11.40 10.91 0.87
N TRP A 128 11.26 10.12 -0.19
CA TRP A 128 10.06 10.16 -1.04
C TRP A 128 8.80 9.79 -0.24
N ILE A 129 8.83 8.69 0.54
CA ILE A 129 7.69 8.27 1.37
C ILE A 129 7.34 9.35 2.41
N GLU A 130 8.34 9.89 3.12
CA GLU A 130 8.11 10.95 4.12
C GLU A 130 7.45 12.18 3.49
N THR A 131 7.89 12.56 2.28
CA THR A 131 7.34 13.71 1.56
C THR A 131 5.95 13.43 0.99
N ALA A 132 5.73 12.25 0.41
CA ALA A 132 4.45 11.86 -0.18
C ALA A 132 3.34 11.70 0.89
N THR A 133 3.73 11.41 2.13
CA THR A 133 2.83 11.25 3.28
C THR A 133 2.77 12.48 4.17
N ASP A 134 3.48 13.57 3.85
CA ASP A 134 3.43 14.79 4.66
C ASP A 134 2.03 15.42 4.63
N HIS A 135 1.58 15.91 5.79
CA HIS A 135 0.30 16.58 5.94
C HIS A 135 0.35 17.60 7.09
N PRO A 136 -0.56 18.60 7.10
CA PRO A 136 -0.49 19.71 8.06
C PRO A 136 -0.49 19.32 9.54
N GLY A 137 -1.01 18.13 9.89
CA GLY A 137 -0.98 17.61 11.26
C GLY A 137 0.43 17.43 11.80
N ARG A 138 1.40 17.10 10.93
CA ARG A 138 2.81 16.91 11.30
C ARG A 138 3.55 18.19 11.67
N ARG A 139 2.95 19.37 11.45
CA ARG A 139 3.51 20.64 11.94
C ARG A 139 3.49 20.73 13.46
N ASN A 140 2.48 20.12 14.09
CA ASN A 140 2.32 20.11 15.53
C ASN A 140 2.98 18.88 16.16
N VAL A 141 2.92 17.74 15.47
CA VAL A 141 3.57 16.50 15.91
C VAL A 141 4.38 15.93 14.74
N PRO A 142 5.66 16.32 14.61
CA PRO A 142 6.52 15.82 13.53
C PRO A 142 6.68 14.31 13.60
N ARG A 143 6.59 13.66 12.43
CA ARG A 143 6.81 12.22 12.26
C ARG A 143 7.87 11.93 11.20
N ARG A 144 8.60 10.84 11.37
CA ARG A 144 9.63 10.32 10.45
C ARG A 144 9.59 8.80 10.41
N ILE A 145 10.12 8.21 9.33
CA ILE A 145 10.25 6.77 9.26
C ILE A 145 11.17 6.28 10.40
N GLY A 146 10.70 5.27 11.15
CA GLY A 146 11.45 4.69 12.26
C GLY A 146 11.46 5.53 13.54
N ASP A 147 10.55 6.49 13.69
CA ASP A 147 10.36 7.20 14.95
C ASP A 147 9.66 6.32 16.02
N GLU A 148 9.62 6.82 17.26
CA GLU A 148 8.97 6.13 18.38
C GLU A 148 7.44 6.20 18.30
N GLN A 149 6.86 6.91 17.35
CA GLN A 149 5.42 7.14 17.23
C GLN A 149 4.75 6.30 16.14
N GLY A 150 5.52 5.50 15.39
CA GLY A 150 5.03 4.56 14.38
C GLY A 150 4.05 3.51 14.93
N MET A 151 3.13 3.05 14.07
CA MET A 151 2.33 1.85 14.29
C MET A 151 3.23 0.63 14.56
N GLU A 152 2.81 -0.26 15.45
CA GLU A 152 3.54 -1.51 15.70
C GLU A 152 3.43 -2.46 14.51
N MET A 153 4.30 -3.48 14.48
CA MET A 153 4.32 -4.47 13.39
C MET A 153 3.01 -5.25 13.24
N ASP A 154 2.24 -5.40 14.32
CA ASP A 154 0.93 -6.07 14.32
C ASP A 154 -0.24 -5.14 13.95
N GLY A 155 0.05 -3.87 13.62
CA GLY A 155 -0.95 -2.88 13.26
C GLY A 155 -1.61 -2.18 14.43
N SER A 156 -1.23 -2.51 15.67
CA SER A 156 -1.73 -1.79 16.83
C SER A 156 -1.17 -0.35 16.83
N PRO A 157 -2.01 0.66 17.12
CA PRO A 157 -1.52 2.01 17.31
C PRO A 157 -0.72 2.08 18.62
N ARG A 158 0.37 2.85 18.62
CA ARG A 158 1.01 3.22 19.88
C ARG A 158 0.12 4.19 20.64
N GLU A 159 -0.18 3.85 21.90
CA GLU A 159 -0.87 4.76 22.81
C GLU A 159 0.07 5.93 23.13
N TRP A 160 -0.48 7.13 23.10
CA TRP A 160 0.25 8.33 23.44
C TRP A 160 0.25 8.43 24.96
N ASP A 161 1.38 8.17 25.61
CA ASP A 161 1.49 8.43 27.04
C ASP A 161 1.28 9.95 27.28
N GLU A 162 0.13 10.32 27.83
CA GLU A 162 -0.17 11.70 28.29
C GLU A 162 0.71 12.12 29.49
N GLU A 163 1.70 11.33 29.89
CA GLU A 163 2.59 11.60 31.03
C GLU A 163 3.76 12.54 30.69
N ARG A 164 3.47 13.72 30.12
CA ARG A 164 4.36 14.89 30.25
C ARG A 164 3.62 16.20 30.48
N SER A 165 2.47 16.15 31.17
CA SER A 165 1.75 17.35 31.59
C SER A 165 1.28 17.34 33.05
N GLN A 166 2.05 16.76 33.97
CA GLN A 166 1.90 17.03 35.40
C GLN A 166 3.27 17.23 36.08
N SER A 167 3.97 18.29 35.67
CA SER A 167 4.90 18.98 36.56
C SER A 167 4.63 20.48 36.49
N ARG A 168 3.63 20.92 37.26
CA ARG A 168 3.50 22.30 37.71
C ARG A 168 3.06 22.27 39.17
N ASP A 169 4.05 22.58 40.01
CA ASP A 169 4.03 23.10 41.39
C ASP A 169 3.01 22.56 42.41
#